data_AF-A0A7W3JL96-F1
#
_entry.id   AF-A0A7W3JL96-F1
#
_cell.length_a   1.000
_cell.length_b   1.000
_cell.length_c   1.000
_cell.angle_alpha   90.00
_cell.angle_beta   90.00
_cell.angle_gamma   90.00
#
_symmetry.space_group_name_H-M   'P 1'
#
loop_
_entity.id
_entity.type
_entity.pdbx_description
1 polymer ?
#
loop_
_entity_poly.entity_id
_entity_poly.type
_entity_poly.pdbx_seq_one_letter_code
_entity_poly.pdbx_strand_id
1 'polypeptide(L)'
;MTDTSGITNGELVRNATPAAERGPEHVSEPTDYDAILLAGFGGPEGQDDVIPFLRNVTRGRGIPEERLEEVATHYRHFGGVSPINEHNRELKAALEAELQRRGIDLPVIWGNRNWDPYMADAVREADQRGFTKLIAVATSAYSSYSSCRQYREDFAMALDDTGLADKIQIDKVRQFFDHPGFVQPFIDGVRDALLKARAELDDLDLSSEIQVLFATHSIPSTDAAKSGPQSRGFDADGAYAAQHKAVAEVVMAAAEAALDLEIPEGGGSTVPWQLVYQSRSGPPRCRGSSPTSTTRSTTSPAGRPVRWSSCRSASSATTWRSCGTSTTRPSRRARRTASGPSGLPPPASTRTT
;
A
#
# COMPACT_ATOMS: atom_id res chain seq x y z
N MET A 1 29.41 17.79 20.10
CA MET A 1 29.08 16.61 20.93
C MET A 1 27.56 16.53 20.94
N THR A 2 26.99 15.51 20.33
CA THR A 2 25.53 15.30 20.32
C THR A 2 25.09 15.05 21.76
N ASP A 3 24.21 15.88 22.29
CA ASP A 3 23.67 15.71 23.63
C ASP A 3 22.82 14.42 23.65
N THR A 4 23.27 13.43 24.42
CA THR A 4 22.61 12.13 24.56
C THR A 4 21.74 12.05 25.81
N SER A 5 21.56 13.14 26.57
CA SER A 5 20.84 13.16 27.85
C SER A 5 19.36 12.76 27.74
N GLY A 6 18.78 12.77 26.53
CA GLY A 6 17.42 12.30 26.24
C GLY A 6 17.29 10.88 25.67
N ILE A 7 18.38 10.10 25.55
CA ILE A 7 18.32 8.72 25.03
C ILE A 7 17.90 7.78 26.16
N THR A 8 16.61 7.49 26.24
CA THR A 8 15.98 6.74 27.33
C THR A 8 16.06 5.21 27.18
N ASN A 9 16.96 4.67 26.34
CA ASN A 9 16.96 3.24 25.96
C ASN A 9 15.58 2.69 25.52
N GLY A 10 14.68 3.57 25.06
CA GLY A 10 13.32 3.21 24.67
C GLY A 10 12.28 3.28 25.80
N GLU A 11 12.63 3.78 26.99
CA GLU A 11 11.67 4.02 28.08
C GLU A 11 10.72 5.17 27.76
N LEU A 12 11.20 6.19 27.02
CA LEU A 12 10.38 7.32 26.57
C LEU A 12 10.38 7.47 25.05
N VAL A 13 9.24 7.87 24.52
CA VAL A 13 9.13 8.44 23.18
C VAL A 13 9.70 9.85 23.21
N ARG A 14 10.82 10.05 22.51
CA ARG A 14 11.42 11.38 22.41
C ARG A 14 10.46 12.37 21.74
N ASN A 15 10.32 13.55 22.33
CA ASN A 15 9.46 14.65 21.88
C ASN A 15 7.96 14.31 21.73
N ALA A 16 7.46 13.25 22.37
CA ALA A 16 6.02 13.08 22.52
C ALA A 16 5.49 13.92 23.69
N THR A 17 4.18 14.05 23.79
CA THR A 17 3.53 14.65 24.95
C THR A 17 3.67 13.74 26.18
N PRO A 18 3.56 14.26 27.42
CA PRO A 18 3.62 13.45 28.64
C PRO A 18 2.61 12.28 28.65
N ALA A 19 1.46 12.47 28.01
CA ALA A 19 0.42 11.46 27.90
C ALA A 19 0.81 10.28 26.98
N ALA A 20 1.69 10.53 26.00
CA ALA A 20 2.11 9.54 25.00
C ALA A 20 3.57 9.07 25.15
N GLU A 21 4.38 9.72 26.00
CA GLU A 21 5.82 9.45 26.10
C GLU A 21 6.15 8.09 26.76
N ARG A 22 5.31 7.56 27.66
CA ARG A 22 5.64 6.37 28.50
C ARG A 22 5.13 5.04 27.98
N GLY A 23 4.49 5.03 26.80
CA GLY A 23 4.05 3.82 26.12
C GLY A 23 3.02 2.92 26.84
N PRO A 24 2.01 3.44 27.58
CA PRO A 24 0.84 2.60 27.90
C PRO A 24 0.19 2.10 26.60
N GLU A 25 -0.60 1.02 26.69
CA GLU A 25 -1.28 0.46 25.51
C GLU A 25 -2.14 1.52 24.79
N HIS A 26 -2.76 2.41 25.58
CA HIS A 26 -3.59 3.52 25.12
C HIS A 26 -3.27 4.80 25.89
N VAL A 27 -3.33 5.93 25.19
CA VAL A 27 -3.38 7.25 25.81
C VAL A 27 -4.80 7.46 26.34
N SER A 28 -4.95 7.65 27.64
CA SER A 28 -6.24 7.88 28.31
C SER A 28 -6.48 9.33 28.69
N GLU A 29 -5.46 10.17 28.63
CA GLU A 29 -5.53 11.59 28.94
C GLU A 29 -5.79 12.38 27.66
N PRO A 30 -6.90 13.17 27.59
CA PRO A 30 -7.13 14.05 26.46
C PRO A 30 -5.97 15.03 26.29
N THR A 31 -5.53 15.18 25.04
CA THR A 31 -4.47 16.10 24.66
C THR A 31 -4.99 17.02 23.58
N ASP A 32 -4.92 18.33 23.82
CA ASP A 32 -5.23 19.33 22.81
C ASP A 32 -4.09 19.41 21.81
N TYR A 33 -4.42 19.26 20.52
CA TYR A 33 -3.47 19.34 19.41
C TYR A 33 -3.75 20.59 18.58
N ASP A 34 -2.68 21.21 18.08
CA ASP A 34 -2.73 22.42 17.28
C ASP A 34 -2.84 22.12 15.78
N ALA A 35 -2.35 20.94 15.34
CA ALA A 35 -2.44 20.50 13.94
C ALA A 35 -2.27 18.98 13.77
N ILE A 36 -2.73 18.46 12.63
CA ILE A 36 -2.41 17.11 12.14
C ILE A 36 -1.15 17.19 11.27
N LEU A 37 -0.16 16.34 11.57
CA LEU A 37 0.98 16.10 10.69
C LEU A 37 0.71 14.86 9.83
N LEU A 38 0.37 15.05 8.56
CA LEU A 38 0.34 13.97 7.58
C LEU A 38 1.78 13.58 7.25
N ALA A 39 2.17 12.35 7.61
CA ALA A 39 3.54 11.87 7.47
C ALA A 39 3.65 10.85 6.33
N GLY A 40 4.28 11.27 5.23
CA GLY A 40 4.42 10.48 4.00
C GLY A 40 5.81 9.86 3.82
N PHE A 41 5.92 8.90 2.90
CA PHE A 41 7.23 8.37 2.49
C PHE A 41 7.97 9.33 1.56
N GLY A 42 7.25 10.04 0.69
CA GLY A 42 7.81 10.89 -0.37
C GLY A 42 8.25 10.10 -1.60
N GLY A 43 8.19 10.72 -2.78
CA GLY A 43 8.69 10.12 -4.01
C GLY A 43 9.05 11.18 -5.06
N PRO A 44 9.88 10.82 -6.05
CA PRO A 44 10.36 11.76 -7.05
C PRO A 44 9.20 12.34 -7.87
N GLU A 45 9.28 13.61 -8.26
CA GLU A 45 8.25 14.31 -9.05
C GLU A 45 8.73 14.65 -10.47
N GLY A 46 9.91 14.14 -10.86
CA GLY A 46 10.46 14.27 -12.20
C GLY A 46 11.66 13.34 -12.42
N GLN A 47 12.13 13.25 -13.66
CA GLN A 47 13.28 12.39 -14.00
C GLN A 47 14.55 12.78 -13.24
N ASP A 48 14.78 14.08 -13.06
CA ASP A 48 15.96 14.60 -12.39
C ASP A 48 15.97 14.28 -10.89
N ASP A 49 14.80 14.00 -10.32
CA ASP A 49 14.62 13.64 -8.91
C ASP A 49 14.97 12.18 -8.62
N VAL A 50 14.91 11.29 -9.62
CA VAL A 50 14.96 9.83 -9.42
C VAL A 50 16.26 9.40 -8.74
N ILE A 51 17.41 9.83 -9.26
CA ILE A 51 18.71 9.44 -8.71
C ILE A 51 18.95 10.07 -7.32
N PRO A 52 18.75 11.39 -7.13
CA PRO A 52 18.80 12.00 -5.79
C PRO A 52 17.90 11.30 -4.77
N PHE A 53 16.65 10.98 -5.14
CA PHE A 53 15.71 10.26 -4.30
C PHE A 53 16.25 8.87 -3.90
N LEU A 54 16.73 8.09 -4.88
CA LEU A 54 17.28 6.76 -4.62
C LEU A 54 18.51 6.82 -3.71
N ARG A 55 19.39 7.81 -3.89
CA ARG A 55 20.53 8.05 -2.99
C ARG A 55 20.07 8.38 -1.56
N ASN A 56 19.01 9.16 -1.41
CA ASN A 56 18.47 9.50 -0.10
C ASN A 56 17.87 8.27 0.60
N VAL A 57 17.01 7.51 -0.10
CA VAL A 57 16.38 6.27 0.42
C VAL A 57 17.42 5.20 0.80
N THR A 58 18.55 5.17 0.09
CA THR A 58 19.63 4.19 0.32
C THR A 58 20.79 4.72 1.16
N ARG A 59 20.68 5.94 1.71
CA ARG A 59 21.71 6.57 2.53
C ARG A 59 22.09 5.65 3.70
N GLY A 60 23.40 5.43 3.86
CA GLY A 60 23.94 4.57 4.91
C GLY A 60 23.81 3.06 4.66
N ARG A 61 23.25 2.62 3.53
CA ARG A 61 23.09 1.19 3.18
C ARG A 61 24.19 0.63 2.28
N GLY A 62 25.08 1.49 1.77
CA GLY A 62 26.21 1.09 0.93
C GLY A 62 25.79 0.48 -0.41
N ILE A 63 24.67 0.93 -0.98
CA ILE A 63 24.21 0.47 -2.29
C ILE A 63 25.08 1.10 -3.39
N PRO A 64 25.70 0.31 -4.28
CA PRO A 64 26.51 0.83 -5.38
C PRO A 64 25.69 1.71 -6.34
N GLU A 65 26.31 2.74 -6.91
CA GLU A 65 25.64 3.66 -7.84
C GLU A 65 25.08 2.94 -9.07
N GLU A 66 25.80 1.96 -9.62
CA GLU A 66 25.33 1.11 -10.73
C GLU A 66 23.97 0.46 -10.43
N ARG A 67 23.74 0.06 -9.18
CA ARG A 67 22.49 -0.56 -8.75
C ARG A 67 21.36 0.47 -8.62
N LEU A 68 21.69 1.72 -8.30
CA LEU A 68 20.73 2.82 -8.32
C LEU A 68 20.28 3.14 -9.75
N GLU A 69 21.20 3.12 -10.72
CA GLU A 69 20.89 3.33 -12.14
C GLU A 69 20.00 2.22 -12.73
N GLU A 70 20.25 0.96 -12.36
CA GLU A 70 19.38 -0.17 -12.73
C GLU A 70 17.95 0.07 -12.23
N VAL A 71 17.79 0.48 -10.96
CA VAL A 71 16.47 0.74 -10.36
C VAL A 71 15.82 2.00 -10.96
N ALA A 72 16.60 3.02 -11.28
CA ALA A 72 16.11 4.25 -11.91
C ALA A 72 15.43 3.99 -13.27
N THR A 73 15.83 2.93 -13.97
CA THR A 73 15.20 2.52 -15.24
C THR A 73 13.70 2.22 -15.06
N HIS A 74 13.28 1.72 -13.89
CA HIS A 74 11.86 1.53 -13.60
C HIS A 74 11.08 2.85 -13.51
N TYR A 75 11.66 3.88 -12.91
CA TYR A 75 11.04 5.22 -12.84
C TYR A 75 11.00 5.91 -14.20
N ARG A 76 12.01 5.68 -15.04
CA ARG A 76 12.06 6.26 -16.39
C ARG A 76 10.84 5.91 -17.24
N HIS A 77 10.32 4.69 -17.10
CA HIS A 77 9.11 4.24 -17.78
C HIS A 77 7.85 5.04 -17.40
N PHE A 78 7.84 5.66 -16.21
CA PHE A 78 6.73 6.45 -15.67
C PHE A 78 7.02 7.96 -15.65
N GLY A 79 7.92 8.45 -16.52
CA GLY A 79 8.25 9.87 -16.55
C GLY A 79 9.05 10.36 -15.34
N GLY A 80 9.59 9.45 -14.52
CA GLY A 80 10.33 9.78 -13.31
C GLY A 80 9.45 10.13 -12.12
N VAL A 81 8.13 10.12 -12.29
CA VAL A 81 7.17 10.57 -11.28
C VAL A 81 6.66 9.39 -10.47
N SER A 82 6.77 9.49 -9.16
CA SER A 82 6.05 8.64 -8.22
C SER A 82 4.71 9.29 -7.87
N PRO A 83 3.57 8.60 -8.02
CA PRO A 83 2.28 9.19 -7.72
C PRO A 83 1.99 9.33 -6.22
N ILE A 84 2.93 8.94 -5.34
CA ILE A 84 2.74 9.00 -3.89
C ILE A 84 2.55 10.43 -3.36
N ASN A 85 3.26 11.41 -3.94
CA ASN A 85 3.12 12.81 -3.53
C ASN A 85 1.75 13.35 -3.92
N GLU A 86 1.27 13.00 -5.12
CA GLU A 86 -0.06 13.40 -5.56
C GLU A 86 -1.16 12.77 -4.68
N HIS A 87 -1.06 11.48 -4.38
CA HIS A 87 -2.01 10.85 -3.46
C HIS A 87 -1.97 11.45 -2.04
N ASN A 88 -0.82 11.93 -1.58
CA ASN A 88 -0.75 12.65 -0.30
C ASN A 88 -1.42 14.01 -0.36
N ARG A 89 -1.34 14.72 -1.49
CA ARG A 89 -2.11 15.97 -1.71
C ARG A 89 -3.61 15.70 -1.71
N GLU A 90 -4.04 14.67 -2.44
CA GLU A 90 -5.45 14.24 -2.46
C GLU A 90 -5.94 13.84 -1.07
N LEU A 91 -5.15 13.05 -0.33
CA LEU A 91 -5.48 12.63 1.04
C LEU A 91 -5.55 13.82 2.00
N LYS A 92 -4.60 14.76 1.90
CA LYS A 92 -4.60 15.99 2.69
C LYS A 92 -5.88 16.79 2.44
N ALA A 93 -6.23 17.03 1.17
CA ALA A 93 -7.43 17.79 0.82
C ALA A 93 -8.72 17.07 1.28
N ALA A 94 -8.79 15.75 1.15
CA ALA A 94 -9.92 14.96 1.64
C ALA A 94 -10.05 15.01 3.17
N LEU A 95 -8.93 14.97 3.89
CA LEU A 95 -8.90 15.09 5.34
C LEU A 95 -9.35 16.49 5.79
N GLU A 96 -8.85 17.54 5.16
CA GLU A 96 -9.26 18.93 5.45
C GLU A 96 -10.76 19.14 5.21
N ALA A 97 -11.29 18.63 4.10
CA ALA A 97 -12.72 18.71 3.80
C ALA A 97 -13.57 17.97 4.84
N GLU A 98 -13.13 16.79 5.28
CA GLU A 98 -13.85 16.01 6.29
C GLU A 98 -13.81 16.64 7.69
N LEU A 99 -12.67 17.24 8.07
CA LEU A 99 -12.53 18.00 9.32
C LEU A 99 -13.46 19.22 9.31
N GLN A 100 -13.47 19.98 8.22
CA GLN A 100 -14.37 21.12 8.04
C GLN A 100 -15.84 20.69 8.14
N ARG A 101 -16.22 19.59 7.45
CA ARG A 101 -17.59 19.05 7.49
C ARG A 101 -18.03 18.67 8.91
N ARG A 102 -17.09 18.22 9.74
CA ARG A 102 -17.33 17.86 11.15
C ARG A 102 -17.21 19.04 12.11
N GLY A 103 -16.84 20.23 11.64
CA GLY A 103 -16.60 21.40 12.49
C GLY A 103 -15.38 21.26 13.39
N ILE A 104 -14.39 20.47 12.98
CA ILE A 104 -13.13 20.29 13.71
C ILE A 104 -12.11 21.28 13.14
N ASP A 105 -11.76 22.29 13.93
CA ASP A 105 -10.73 23.29 13.58
C ASP A 105 -9.33 22.74 13.90
N LEU A 106 -8.85 21.84 13.04
CA LEU A 106 -7.52 21.25 13.17
C LEU A 106 -6.83 21.24 11.79
N PRO A 107 -5.88 22.15 11.52
CA PRO A 107 -5.22 22.23 10.23
C PRO A 107 -4.36 21.00 9.94
N VAL A 108 -4.19 20.68 8.66
CA VAL A 108 -3.33 19.57 8.21
C VAL A 108 -2.07 20.13 7.57
N ILE A 109 -0.91 19.77 8.11
CA ILE A 109 0.42 20.02 7.53
C ILE A 109 0.98 18.70 7.00
N TRP A 110 1.87 18.75 6.01
CA TRP A 110 2.39 17.54 5.34
C TRP A 110 3.91 17.57 5.24
N GLY A 111 4.53 16.48 5.67
CA GLY A 111 5.97 16.24 5.54
C GLY A 111 6.26 14.80 5.16
N ASN A 112 7.25 14.61 4.31
CA ASN A 112 7.73 13.33 3.84
C ASN A 112 9.10 13.00 4.42
N ARG A 113 9.41 11.71 4.40
CA ARG A 113 10.68 11.18 4.90
C ARG A 113 11.82 11.28 3.89
N ASN A 114 11.53 11.00 2.62
CA ASN A 114 12.58 10.75 1.63
C ASN A 114 12.60 11.74 0.46
N TRP A 115 11.58 12.58 0.30
CA TRP A 115 11.50 13.56 -0.78
C TRP A 115 10.68 14.77 -0.34
N ASP A 116 10.70 15.87 -1.09
CA ASP A 116 9.96 17.08 -0.75
C ASP A 116 8.42 16.88 -0.72
N PRO A 117 7.68 17.68 0.06
CA PRO A 117 8.18 18.53 1.15
C PRO A 117 8.70 17.65 2.31
N TYR A 118 9.83 17.98 2.91
CA TYR A 118 10.42 17.15 3.97
C TYR A 118 9.74 17.36 5.32
N MET A 119 9.91 16.40 6.23
CA MET A 119 9.45 16.51 7.62
C MET A 119 9.92 17.80 8.31
N ALA A 120 11.17 18.21 8.04
CA ALA A 120 11.72 19.46 8.55
C ALA A 120 10.97 20.70 8.05
N ASP A 121 10.44 20.68 6.83
CA ASP A 121 9.65 21.79 6.29
C ASP A 121 8.29 21.89 6.98
N ALA A 122 7.64 20.75 7.22
CA ALA A 122 6.39 20.70 8.00
C ALA A 122 6.60 21.20 9.45
N VAL A 123 7.72 20.84 10.08
CA VAL A 123 8.06 21.31 11.44
C VAL A 123 8.33 22.82 11.46
N ARG A 124 8.99 23.37 10.44
CA ARG A 124 9.15 24.84 10.29
C ARG A 124 7.83 25.54 10.04
N GLU A 125 6.94 24.96 9.23
CA GLU A 125 5.59 25.50 9.04
C GLU A 125 4.81 25.55 10.36
N ALA A 126 4.89 24.48 11.16
CA ALA A 126 4.28 24.42 12.48
C ALA A 126 4.78 25.55 13.38
N ASP A 127 6.09 25.77 13.44
CA ASP A 127 6.70 26.85 14.21
C ASP A 127 6.25 28.25 13.77
N GLN A 128 6.23 28.50 12.46
CA GLN A 128 5.78 29.77 11.86
C GLN A 128 4.31 30.06 12.18
N ARG A 129 3.50 29.02 12.34
CA ARG A 129 2.07 29.12 12.69
C ARG A 129 1.82 29.09 14.20
N GLY A 130 2.87 28.96 15.02
CA GLY A 130 2.77 28.93 16.48
C GLY A 130 2.27 27.61 17.05
N PHE A 131 2.30 26.52 16.29
CA PHE A 131 1.88 25.20 16.74
C PHE A 131 2.96 24.55 17.60
N THR A 132 2.54 23.95 18.71
CA THR A 132 3.42 23.35 19.72
C THR A 132 3.13 21.88 19.94
N LYS A 133 1.92 21.40 19.64
CA LYS A 133 1.53 19.99 19.77
C LYS A 133 0.92 19.48 18.49
N LEU A 134 1.56 18.50 17.87
CA LEU A 134 1.12 17.89 16.61
C LEU A 134 0.67 16.45 16.84
N ILE A 135 -0.38 16.03 16.13
CA ILE A 135 -0.77 14.61 16.04
C ILE A 135 -0.45 14.08 14.65
N ALA A 136 0.50 13.14 14.58
CA ALA A 136 0.99 12.61 13.33
C ALA A 136 0.21 11.38 12.85
N VAL A 137 -0.24 11.43 11.60
CA VAL A 137 -0.83 10.32 10.86
C VAL A 137 0.18 9.84 9.82
N ALA A 138 0.89 8.76 10.12
CA ALA A 138 1.77 8.12 9.15
C ALA A 138 0.95 7.36 8.12
N THR A 139 1.24 7.54 6.83
CA THR A 139 0.52 6.89 5.71
C THR A 139 0.74 5.37 5.60
N SER A 140 1.46 4.77 6.55
CA SER A 140 1.71 3.33 6.60
C SER A 140 0.87 2.65 7.69
N ALA A 141 -0.06 1.81 7.27
CA ALA A 141 -1.09 1.23 8.16
C ALA A 141 -0.59 0.09 9.07
N TYR A 142 0.43 -0.66 8.66
CA TYR A 142 0.88 -1.91 9.31
C TYR A 142 2.05 -1.70 10.28
N SER A 143 2.21 -2.59 11.27
CA SER A 143 3.32 -2.60 12.22
C SER A 143 4.60 -3.17 11.62
N SER A 144 5.64 -2.35 11.50
CA SER A 144 7.03 -2.74 11.23
C SER A 144 7.97 -1.67 11.78
N TYR A 145 9.28 -1.93 11.83
CA TYR A 145 10.25 -0.87 12.16
C TYR A 145 10.07 0.35 11.24
N SER A 146 10.06 0.11 9.92
CA SER A 146 10.01 1.15 8.89
C SER A 146 8.72 1.98 8.85
N SER A 147 7.64 1.45 9.44
CA SER A 147 6.31 2.07 9.45
C SER A 147 5.85 2.55 10.82
N CYS A 148 6.60 2.24 11.88
CA CYS A 148 6.25 2.60 13.25
C CYS A 148 7.37 3.38 13.93
N ARG A 149 8.43 2.67 14.33
CA ARG A 149 9.55 3.27 15.07
C ARG A 149 10.29 4.30 14.24
N GLN A 150 10.55 4.00 12.96
CA GLN A 150 11.33 4.87 12.11
C GLN A 150 10.66 6.23 11.88
N TYR A 151 9.33 6.29 11.74
CA TYR A 151 8.62 7.58 11.66
C TYR A 151 8.84 8.45 12.91
N ARG A 152 8.90 7.84 14.10
CA ARG A 152 9.13 8.58 15.35
C ARG A 152 10.58 9.05 15.48
N GLU A 153 11.52 8.23 15.00
CA GLU A 153 12.93 8.64 14.87
C GLU A 153 13.04 9.81 13.87
N ASP A 154 12.32 9.77 12.75
CA ASP A 154 12.30 10.84 11.76
C ASP A 154 11.67 12.14 12.32
N PHE A 155 10.64 12.06 13.17
CA PHE A 155 10.09 13.22 13.87
C PHE A 155 11.11 13.86 14.82
N ALA A 156 11.78 13.04 15.64
CA ALA A 156 12.81 13.51 16.56
C ALA A 156 14.01 14.14 15.81
N MET A 157 14.45 13.52 14.71
CA MET A 157 15.52 14.08 13.87
C MET A 157 15.10 15.40 13.22
N ALA A 158 13.87 15.51 12.72
CA ALA A 158 13.37 16.76 12.14
C ALA A 158 13.30 17.89 13.16
N LEU A 159 12.93 17.59 14.41
CA LEU A 159 12.92 18.54 15.51
C LEU A 159 14.34 18.99 15.91
N ASP A 160 15.30 18.07 15.94
CA ASP A 160 16.72 18.39 16.19
C ASP A 160 17.30 19.27 15.08
N ASP A 161 17.12 18.86 13.81
CA ASP A 161 17.65 19.54 12.63
C ASP A 161 17.10 20.97 12.48
N THR A 162 15.92 21.23 13.04
CA THR A 162 15.27 22.55 13.05
C THR A 162 15.49 23.34 14.34
N GLY A 163 16.10 22.73 15.37
CA GLY A 163 16.28 23.37 16.69
C GLY A 163 14.98 23.56 17.47
N LEU A 164 13.95 22.77 17.18
CA LEU A 164 12.59 22.92 17.74
C LEU A 164 12.22 21.80 18.72
N ALA A 165 13.17 20.94 19.09
CA ALA A 165 12.96 19.82 20.02
C ALA A 165 12.42 20.23 21.40
N ASP A 166 12.77 21.42 21.88
CA ASP A 166 12.29 21.96 23.17
C ASP A 166 10.96 22.73 23.06
N LYS A 167 10.46 22.93 21.83
CA LYS A 167 9.28 23.77 21.55
C LYS A 167 8.09 22.99 21.01
N ILE A 168 8.33 21.98 20.17
CA ILE A 168 7.28 21.23 19.47
C ILE A 168 7.29 19.77 19.92
N GLN A 169 6.11 19.25 20.28
CA GLN A 169 5.85 17.87 20.61
C GLN A 169 5.04 17.19 19.49
N ILE A 170 5.35 15.95 19.18
CA ILE A 170 4.71 15.17 18.10
C ILE A 170 4.29 13.81 18.64
N ASP A 171 2.98 13.63 18.77
CA ASP A 171 2.39 12.32 19.04
C ASP A 171 2.13 11.58 17.73
N LYS A 172 2.06 10.25 17.76
CA LYS A 172 1.78 9.44 16.56
C LYS A 172 0.56 8.57 16.80
N VAL A 173 -0.38 8.61 15.86
CA VAL A 173 -1.53 7.69 15.86
C VAL A 173 -1.05 6.23 15.76
N ARG A 174 -1.76 5.33 16.45
CA ARG A 174 -1.51 3.88 16.35
C ARG A 174 -1.63 3.38 14.91
N GLN A 175 -1.12 2.19 14.67
CA GLN A 175 -1.36 1.50 13.40
C GLN A 175 -2.86 1.26 13.19
N PHE A 176 -3.33 1.45 11.96
CA PHE A 176 -4.76 1.46 11.59
C PHE A 176 -5.11 0.42 10.51
N PHE A 177 -4.26 -0.59 10.32
CA PHE A 177 -4.48 -1.70 9.38
C PHE A 177 -5.85 -2.41 9.56
N ASP A 178 -6.44 -2.33 10.76
CA ASP A 178 -7.71 -2.96 11.14
C ASP A 178 -8.89 -1.98 11.14
N HIS A 179 -8.69 -0.72 10.78
CA HIS A 179 -9.76 0.26 10.81
C HIS A 179 -10.77 -0.01 9.69
N PRO A 180 -12.10 0.00 9.93
CA PRO A 180 -13.10 -0.32 8.91
C PRO A 180 -12.97 0.53 7.64
N GLY A 181 -12.72 1.84 7.79
CA GLY A 181 -12.50 2.74 6.66
C GLY A 181 -11.23 2.44 5.84
N PHE A 182 -10.24 1.76 6.42
CA PHE A 182 -9.05 1.29 5.70
C PHE A 182 -9.30 -0.05 4.99
N VAL A 183 -10.06 -0.96 5.63
CA VAL A 183 -10.32 -2.31 5.11
C VAL A 183 -11.39 -2.31 4.01
N GLN A 184 -12.40 -1.43 4.10
CA GLN A 184 -13.56 -1.41 3.20
C GLN A 184 -13.19 -1.32 1.69
N PRO A 185 -12.25 -0.46 1.25
CA PRO A 185 -11.85 -0.42 -0.16
C PRO A 185 -11.27 -1.74 -0.67
N PHE A 186 -10.62 -2.54 0.17
CA PHE A 186 -10.11 -3.86 -0.21
C PHE A 186 -11.24 -4.88 -0.36
N ILE A 187 -12.25 -4.82 0.51
CA ILE A 187 -13.47 -5.64 0.41
C ILE A 187 -14.17 -5.36 -0.93
N ASP A 188 -14.43 -4.08 -1.21
CA ASP A 188 -15.10 -3.66 -2.44
C ASP A 188 -14.29 -4.08 -3.68
N GLY A 189 -12.96 -3.88 -3.66
CA GLY A 189 -12.08 -4.26 -4.76
C GLY A 189 -12.07 -5.76 -5.07
N VAL A 190 -12.04 -6.63 -4.04
CA VAL A 190 -12.09 -8.09 -4.23
C VAL A 190 -13.48 -8.51 -4.72
N ARG A 191 -14.56 -8.03 -4.09
CA ARG A 191 -15.93 -8.32 -4.51
C ARG A 191 -16.15 -7.96 -5.99
N ASP A 192 -15.79 -6.73 -6.37
CA ASP A 192 -16.00 -6.22 -7.72
C ASP A 192 -15.15 -6.98 -8.75
N ALA A 193 -13.93 -7.38 -8.40
CA ALA A 193 -13.08 -8.21 -9.26
C ALA A 193 -13.67 -9.61 -9.49
N LEU A 194 -14.23 -10.25 -8.45
CA LEU A 194 -14.88 -11.56 -8.58
C LEU A 194 -16.16 -11.48 -9.40
N LEU A 195 -16.97 -10.43 -9.21
CA LEU A 195 -18.16 -10.17 -10.05
C LEU A 195 -17.78 -9.99 -11.51
N LYS A 196 -16.74 -9.20 -11.77
CA LYS A 196 -16.23 -9.00 -13.13
C LYS A 196 -15.76 -10.31 -13.76
N ALA A 197 -15.00 -11.13 -13.02
CA ALA A 197 -14.54 -12.42 -13.52
C ALA A 197 -15.69 -13.35 -13.91
N ARG A 198 -16.75 -13.43 -13.07
CA ARG A 198 -17.97 -14.19 -13.38
C ARG A 198 -18.72 -13.68 -14.61
N ALA A 199 -18.70 -12.37 -14.85
CA ALA A 199 -19.38 -11.77 -15.99
C ALA A 199 -18.61 -11.94 -17.31
N GLU A 200 -17.28 -12.05 -17.26
CA GLU A 200 -16.42 -12.17 -18.45
C GLU A 200 -16.12 -13.62 -18.84
N LEU A 201 -16.25 -14.57 -17.92
CA LEU A 201 -15.92 -15.98 -18.12
C LEU A 201 -17.13 -16.87 -17.79
N ASP A 202 -17.74 -17.43 -18.83
CA ASP A 202 -18.83 -18.40 -18.69
C ASP A 202 -18.36 -19.65 -17.93
N ASP A 203 -19.23 -20.21 -17.09
CA ASP A 203 -19.00 -21.44 -16.31
C ASP A 203 -17.77 -21.42 -15.37
N LEU A 204 -17.28 -20.24 -14.99
CA LEU A 204 -16.13 -20.08 -14.09
C LEU A 204 -16.40 -20.62 -12.68
N ASP A 205 -15.64 -21.64 -12.27
CA ASP A 205 -15.64 -22.12 -10.89
C ASP A 205 -14.64 -21.31 -10.04
N LEU A 206 -15.18 -20.37 -9.25
CA LEU A 206 -14.35 -19.53 -8.38
C LEU A 206 -13.53 -20.33 -7.35
N SER A 207 -13.96 -21.55 -6.99
CA SER A 207 -13.28 -22.35 -5.96
C SER A 207 -12.00 -23.02 -6.47
N SER A 208 -11.87 -23.23 -7.79
CA SER A 208 -10.76 -23.97 -8.38
C SER A 208 -10.02 -23.20 -9.47
N GLU A 209 -10.66 -22.22 -10.12
CA GLU A 209 -10.11 -21.50 -11.27
C GLU A 209 -9.63 -20.09 -10.94
N ILE A 210 -9.92 -19.57 -9.74
CA ILE A 210 -9.46 -18.26 -9.27
C ILE A 210 -8.54 -18.40 -8.06
N GLN A 211 -7.52 -17.54 -8.02
CA GLN A 211 -6.61 -17.41 -6.90
C GLN A 211 -6.41 -15.92 -6.59
N VAL A 212 -6.81 -15.50 -5.39
CA VAL A 212 -6.56 -14.13 -4.89
C VAL A 212 -5.16 -14.06 -4.28
N LEU A 213 -4.39 -13.04 -4.63
CA LEU A 213 -3.04 -12.82 -4.12
C LEU A 213 -2.97 -11.46 -3.41
N PHE A 214 -2.91 -11.49 -2.08
CA PHE A 214 -2.64 -10.30 -1.28
C PHE A 214 -1.14 -10.03 -1.32
N ALA A 215 -0.73 -9.01 -2.07
CA ALA A 215 0.68 -8.67 -2.24
C ALA A 215 1.10 -7.53 -1.30
N THR A 216 2.17 -7.74 -0.53
CA THR A 216 2.80 -6.73 0.34
C THR A 216 4.32 -6.69 0.20
N HIS A 217 4.96 -5.60 0.63
CA HIS A 217 6.42 -5.49 0.59
C HIS A 217 7.09 -6.44 1.57
N SER A 218 8.17 -7.11 1.12
CA SER A 218 9.01 -7.92 2.01
C SER A 218 9.82 -7.03 2.96
N ILE A 219 9.97 -7.48 4.20
CA ILE A 219 10.86 -6.89 5.19
C ILE A 219 11.90 -7.95 5.62
N PRO A 220 13.10 -7.55 6.08
CA PRO A 220 14.06 -8.50 6.63
C PRO A 220 13.44 -9.32 7.77
N SER A 221 13.70 -10.63 7.83
CA SER A 221 13.08 -11.49 8.88
C SER A 221 13.43 -11.05 10.29
N THR A 222 14.60 -10.43 10.50
CA THR A 222 14.99 -9.83 11.79
C THR A 222 14.12 -8.64 12.18
N ASP A 223 13.62 -7.89 11.20
CA ASP A 223 12.73 -6.75 11.43
C ASP A 223 11.29 -7.22 11.57
N ALA A 224 10.90 -8.25 10.81
CA ALA A 224 9.61 -8.94 10.96
C ALA A 224 9.44 -9.47 12.39
N ALA A 225 10.42 -10.21 12.90
CA ALA A 225 10.42 -10.75 14.27
C ALA A 225 10.36 -9.68 15.37
N LYS A 226 10.77 -8.44 15.07
CA LYS A 226 10.69 -7.28 15.99
C LYS A 226 9.43 -6.44 15.80
N SER A 227 8.53 -6.84 14.90
CA SER A 227 7.35 -6.07 14.57
C SER A 227 6.22 -6.32 15.58
N GLY A 228 5.67 -5.22 16.10
CA GLY A 228 4.58 -5.22 17.08
C GLY A 228 5.04 -5.44 18.52
N PRO A 229 4.11 -5.32 19.48
CA PRO A 229 4.41 -5.49 20.91
C PRO A 229 4.73 -6.95 21.24
N GLN A 230 5.86 -7.19 21.91
CA GLN A 230 6.31 -8.54 22.30
C GLN A 230 5.31 -9.27 23.20
N SER A 231 4.57 -8.53 24.04
CA SER A 231 3.55 -9.08 24.95
C SER A 231 2.41 -9.82 24.25
N ARG A 232 2.20 -9.59 22.95
CA ARG A 232 1.13 -10.24 22.16
C ARG A 232 1.52 -11.63 21.64
N GLY A 233 2.77 -12.06 21.81
CA GLY A 233 3.20 -13.44 21.52
C GLY A 233 3.07 -13.84 20.04
N PHE A 234 3.38 -12.93 19.11
CA PHE A 234 3.41 -13.27 17.67
C PHE A 234 4.45 -14.34 17.35
N ASP A 235 4.25 -15.05 16.23
CA ASP A 235 5.19 -16.03 15.72
C ASP A 235 6.48 -15.39 15.15
N ALA A 236 7.32 -16.20 14.50
CA ALA A 236 8.59 -15.74 13.93
C ALA A 236 8.44 -14.69 12.81
N ASP A 237 7.26 -14.60 12.18
CA ASP A 237 6.98 -13.59 11.15
C ASP A 237 6.43 -12.28 11.75
N GLY A 238 6.16 -12.27 13.07
CA GLY A 238 5.80 -11.10 13.87
C GLY A 238 4.46 -10.47 13.50
N ALA A 239 4.19 -9.30 14.08
CA ALA A 239 2.92 -8.61 13.85
C ALA A 239 2.71 -8.22 12.38
N TYR A 240 3.77 -7.95 11.62
CA TYR A 240 3.64 -7.51 10.23
C TYR A 240 2.89 -8.53 9.38
N ALA A 241 3.33 -9.79 9.41
CA ALA A 241 2.67 -10.85 8.65
C ALA A 241 1.30 -11.21 9.23
N ALA A 242 1.19 -11.28 10.57
CA ALA A 242 -0.08 -11.57 11.23
C ALA A 242 -1.18 -10.56 10.88
N GLN A 243 -0.85 -9.27 10.85
CA GLN A 243 -1.79 -8.21 10.49
C GLN A 243 -2.23 -8.29 9.03
N HIS A 244 -1.32 -8.58 8.09
CA HIS A 244 -1.69 -8.76 6.69
C HIS A 244 -2.59 -9.98 6.48
N LYS A 245 -2.29 -11.10 7.15
CA LYS A 245 -3.14 -12.31 7.12
C LYS A 245 -4.54 -12.01 7.68
N ALA A 246 -4.62 -11.34 8.83
CA ALA A 246 -5.90 -10.98 9.44
C ALA A 246 -6.75 -10.08 8.52
N VAL A 247 -6.15 -9.08 7.87
CA VAL A 247 -6.87 -8.24 6.89
C VAL A 247 -7.32 -9.06 5.69
N ALA A 248 -6.46 -9.92 5.15
CA ALA A 248 -6.83 -10.79 4.02
C ALA A 248 -8.02 -11.71 4.37
N GLU A 249 -8.02 -12.31 5.57
CA GLU A 249 -9.12 -13.13 6.06
C GLU A 249 -10.44 -12.34 6.14
N VAL A 250 -10.40 -11.13 6.72
CA VAL A 250 -11.58 -10.25 6.82
C VAL A 250 -12.07 -9.82 5.43
N VAL A 251 -11.15 -9.47 4.53
CA VAL A 251 -11.49 -9.05 3.16
C VAL A 251 -12.18 -10.19 2.41
N MET A 252 -11.63 -11.39 2.46
CA MET A 252 -12.21 -12.55 1.79
C MET A 252 -13.57 -12.91 2.38
N ALA A 253 -13.68 -13.00 3.72
CA ALA A 253 -14.95 -13.33 4.36
C ALA A 253 -16.05 -12.32 4.02
N ALA A 254 -15.76 -11.02 4.04
CA ALA A 254 -16.74 -9.99 3.72
C ALA A 254 -17.09 -9.94 2.23
N ALA A 255 -16.10 -10.13 1.35
CA ALA A 255 -16.35 -10.15 -0.09
C ALA A 255 -17.17 -11.39 -0.51
N GLU A 256 -16.88 -12.56 0.05
CA GLU A 256 -17.63 -13.79 -0.22
C GLU A 256 -19.05 -13.73 0.33
N ALA A 257 -19.23 -13.19 1.54
CA ALA A 257 -20.56 -12.95 2.10
C ALA A 257 -21.39 -11.98 1.24
N ALA A 258 -20.76 -10.92 0.69
CA ALA A 258 -21.44 -9.98 -0.21
C ALA A 258 -21.81 -10.59 -1.58
N LEU A 259 -21.31 -11.79 -1.90
CA LEU A 259 -21.59 -12.54 -3.13
C LEU A 259 -22.44 -13.79 -2.89
N ASP A 260 -22.97 -13.95 -1.67
CA ASP A 260 -23.74 -15.11 -1.23
C ASP A 260 -23.03 -16.45 -1.54
N LEU A 261 -21.70 -16.48 -1.35
CA LEU A 261 -20.90 -17.69 -1.55
C LEU A 261 -21.03 -18.63 -0.34
N GLU A 262 -21.23 -19.92 -0.63
CA GLU A 262 -21.28 -20.95 0.41
C GLU A 262 -19.90 -21.15 1.03
N ILE A 263 -19.80 -20.93 2.35
CA ILE A 263 -18.60 -21.22 3.12
C ILE A 263 -18.43 -22.75 3.19
N PRO A 264 -17.25 -23.29 2.87
CA PRO A 264 -17.00 -24.73 2.96
C PRO A 264 -17.30 -25.31 4.35
N GLU A 265 -17.77 -26.56 4.44
CA GLU A 265 -18.16 -27.24 5.69
C GLU A 265 -17.04 -27.31 6.76
N GLY A 266 -15.78 -27.02 6.40
CA GLY A 266 -14.64 -26.93 7.32
C GLY A 266 -14.26 -25.51 7.76
N GLY A 267 -15.04 -24.49 7.39
CA GLY A 267 -14.67 -23.09 7.49
C GLY A 267 -13.59 -22.68 6.48
N GLY A 268 -13.32 -21.38 6.39
CA GLY A 268 -12.34 -20.82 5.45
C GLY A 268 -12.98 -20.04 4.31
N SER A 269 -12.25 -19.91 3.20
CA SER A 269 -12.66 -19.13 2.03
C SER A 269 -13.10 -20.08 0.92
N THR A 270 -14.18 -19.76 0.23
CA THR A 270 -14.59 -20.47 -1.00
C THR A 270 -13.56 -20.26 -2.11
N VAL A 271 -13.06 -19.04 -2.25
CA VAL A 271 -12.07 -18.66 -3.26
C VAL A 271 -10.65 -18.81 -2.68
N PRO A 272 -9.76 -19.61 -3.29
CA PRO A 272 -8.38 -19.74 -2.85
C PRO A 272 -7.67 -18.39 -2.75
N TRP A 273 -7.00 -18.12 -1.62
CA TRP A 273 -6.21 -16.90 -1.45
C TRP A 273 -4.85 -17.15 -0.78
N GLN A 274 -3.88 -16.28 -1.03
CA GLN A 274 -2.54 -16.34 -0.42
C GLN A 274 -2.00 -14.93 -0.13
N LEU A 275 -1.29 -14.79 0.98
CA LEU A 275 -0.42 -13.64 1.24
C LEU A 275 0.95 -13.88 0.57
N VAL A 276 1.37 -12.94 -0.29
CA VAL A 276 2.63 -13.01 -1.03
C VAL A 276 3.46 -11.74 -0.83
N TYR A 277 4.78 -11.88 -0.97
CA TYR A 277 5.72 -10.79 -0.73
C TYR A 277 6.43 -10.35 -2.03
N GLN A 278 6.63 -9.03 -2.17
CA GLN A 278 7.31 -8.40 -3.30
C GLN A 278 8.55 -7.60 -2.88
N SER A 279 9.39 -7.27 -3.86
CA SER A 279 10.56 -6.37 -3.72
C SER A 279 11.61 -6.83 -2.70
N ARG A 280 12.32 -7.94 -3.00
CA ARG A 280 13.53 -8.31 -2.24
C ARG A 280 14.67 -7.34 -2.57
N SER A 281 14.87 -6.35 -1.71
CA SER A 281 16.01 -5.43 -1.76
C SER A 281 16.87 -5.59 -0.51
N GLY A 282 17.77 -6.57 -0.54
CA GLY A 282 18.76 -6.81 0.52
C GLY A 282 19.94 -7.62 -0.01
N PRO A 283 21.10 -7.64 0.70
CA PRO A 283 22.24 -8.46 0.32
C PRO A 283 21.81 -9.92 0.15
N PRO A 284 22.42 -10.71 -0.76
CA PRO A 284 22.04 -12.12 -1.01
C PRO A 284 22.00 -13.01 0.23
N ARG A 285 22.67 -12.58 1.31
CA ARG A 285 22.79 -13.28 2.59
C ARG A 285 21.61 -13.03 3.55
N CYS A 286 20.80 -11.99 3.33
CA CYS A 286 19.60 -11.73 4.11
C CYS A 286 18.45 -12.60 3.60
N ARG A 287 18.14 -13.69 4.31
CA ARG A 287 16.96 -14.51 4.03
C ARG A 287 15.71 -13.70 4.41
N GLY A 288 14.89 -13.32 3.44
CA GLY A 288 13.54 -12.81 3.68
C GLY A 288 12.58 -13.94 4.05
N SER A 289 11.46 -13.59 4.70
CA SER A 289 10.37 -14.53 4.99
C SER A 289 9.70 -14.99 3.68
N SER A 290 9.71 -16.31 3.45
CA SER A 290 8.78 -17.02 2.53
C SER A 290 8.89 -16.70 1.02
N PRO A 291 8.35 -17.54 0.10
CA PRO A 291 8.67 -17.45 -1.32
C PRO A 291 8.05 -16.20 -1.97
N THR A 292 8.84 -15.56 -2.83
CA THR A 292 8.46 -14.40 -3.65
C THR A 292 7.38 -14.76 -4.68
N SER A 293 6.54 -13.79 -5.05
CA SER A 293 5.57 -13.92 -6.15
C SER A 293 6.22 -14.43 -7.46
N THR A 294 7.47 -14.04 -7.71
CA THR A 294 8.28 -14.52 -8.83
C THR A 294 8.66 -16.01 -8.72
N THR A 295 8.83 -16.55 -7.50
CA THR A 295 9.42 -17.89 -7.28
C THR A 295 8.39 -19.02 -7.21
N ARG A 296 7.11 -18.72 -6.93
CA ARG A 296 6.01 -19.71 -6.99
C ARG A 296 5.24 -19.71 -8.32
N SER A 297 5.67 -18.88 -9.27
CA SER A 297 4.97 -18.61 -10.54
C SER A 297 5.01 -19.76 -11.57
N THR A 298 5.61 -20.91 -11.26
CA THR A 298 5.78 -22.01 -12.22
C THR A 298 4.76 -23.13 -12.11
N THR A 299 3.89 -23.18 -11.09
CA THR A 299 2.97 -24.33 -10.97
C THR A 299 1.68 -24.01 -10.21
N SER A 300 0.57 -23.95 -10.95
CA SER A 300 -0.78 -24.15 -10.39
C SER A 300 -0.94 -25.63 -10.00
N PRO A 301 -1.75 -25.98 -8.96
CA PRO A 301 -2.07 -27.37 -8.64
C PRO A 301 -2.67 -28.17 -9.82
N ALA A 302 -3.18 -27.49 -10.85
CA ALA A 302 -3.73 -28.11 -12.06
C ALA A 302 -2.81 -28.09 -13.29
N GLY A 303 -1.53 -27.66 -13.18
CA GLY A 303 -0.54 -27.75 -14.26
C GLY A 303 -0.83 -26.92 -15.53
N ARG A 304 -1.78 -25.98 -15.50
CA ARG A 304 -2.10 -25.10 -16.64
C ARG A 304 -1.43 -23.72 -16.52
N PRO A 305 -0.92 -23.14 -17.63
CA PRO A 305 -0.35 -21.80 -17.62
C PRO A 305 -1.44 -20.75 -17.35
N VAL A 306 -1.28 -19.99 -16.27
CA VAL A 306 -2.20 -18.93 -15.86
C VAL A 306 -1.95 -17.67 -16.68
N ARG A 307 -3.00 -17.11 -17.28
CA ARG A 307 -2.96 -15.82 -17.99
C ARG A 307 -3.28 -14.71 -16.98
N TRP A 308 -2.32 -13.83 -16.74
CA TRP A 308 -2.43 -12.80 -15.71
C TRP A 308 -3.17 -11.56 -16.24
N SER A 309 -4.15 -11.08 -15.48
CA SER A 309 -4.53 -9.66 -15.43
C SER A 309 -4.11 -9.13 -14.06
N SER A 310 -3.02 -8.38 -13.99
CA SER A 310 -2.54 -7.85 -12.71
C SER A 310 -3.43 -6.71 -12.23
N CYS A 311 -4.17 -6.92 -11.13
CA CYS A 311 -4.60 -5.83 -10.25
C CYS A 311 -3.49 -5.65 -9.22
N ARG A 312 -2.69 -4.58 -9.33
CA ARG A 312 -1.60 -4.31 -8.39
C ARG A 312 -2.21 -3.81 -7.08
N SER A 313 -1.97 -4.56 -5.99
CA SER A 313 -2.29 -4.17 -4.62
C SER A 313 -1.76 -2.77 -4.30
N ALA A 314 -2.68 -1.89 -3.94
CA ALA A 314 -2.44 -0.50 -3.56
C ALA A 314 -1.82 -0.42 -2.16
N SER A 315 -0.49 -0.48 -2.11
CA SER A 315 0.29 0.17 -1.04
C SER A 315 1.52 0.89 -1.58
N SER A 316 1.66 0.94 -2.90
CA SER A 316 2.42 1.96 -3.61
C SER A 316 1.54 2.43 -4.77
N ALA A 317 1.39 3.74 -4.84
CA ALA A 317 0.55 4.48 -5.76
C ALA A 317 0.64 3.91 -7.20
N THR A 318 -0.44 3.33 -7.71
CA THR A 318 -0.78 3.26 -9.14
C THR A 318 -2.26 2.83 -9.25
N THR A 319 -3.07 3.65 -9.92
CA THR A 319 -4.43 3.38 -10.45
C THR A 319 -5.62 3.33 -9.49
N TRP A 320 -6.17 4.51 -9.18
CA TRP A 320 -7.62 4.73 -9.02
C TRP A 320 -8.11 5.62 -10.17
N ARG A 321 -8.23 5.09 -11.40
CA ARG A 321 -9.17 5.52 -12.48
C ARG A 321 -8.76 4.95 -13.85
N SER A 322 -9.79 4.58 -14.61
CA SER A 322 -9.84 4.23 -16.05
C SER A 322 -9.43 2.81 -16.48
N CYS A 323 -10.42 1.91 -16.57
CA CYS A 323 -10.42 0.84 -17.58
C CYS A 323 -10.83 1.45 -18.92
N GLY A 324 -9.84 1.78 -19.76
CA GLY A 324 -10.03 2.08 -21.19
C GLY A 324 -9.46 0.94 -22.02
N THR A 325 -10.30 0.22 -22.75
CA THR A 325 -9.93 -0.89 -23.63
C THR A 325 -9.25 -0.39 -24.90
N SER A 326 -8.13 -1.02 -25.29
CA SER A 326 -7.68 -1.03 -26.68
C SER A 326 -7.80 -2.45 -27.23
N THR A 327 -8.62 -2.62 -28.26
CA THR A 327 -8.91 -3.92 -28.88
C THR A 327 -8.20 -4.01 -30.22
N THR A 328 -7.13 -4.79 -30.32
CA THR A 328 -6.53 -5.17 -31.62
C THR A 328 -7.00 -6.58 -31.97
N ARG A 329 -7.83 -6.67 -33.01
CA ARG A 329 -8.47 -7.91 -33.50
C ARG A 329 -7.51 -8.68 -34.42
N PRO A 330 -7.23 -9.98 -34.20
CA PRO A 330 -6.44 -10.75 -35.15
C PRO A 330 -7.29 -11.24 -36.34
N SER A 331 -6.74 -11.11 -37.54
CA SER A 331 -7.28 -11.54 -38.82
C SER A 331 -7.52 -13.06 -38.91
N ARG A 332 -8.73 -13.47 -39.32
CA ARG A 332 -9.03 -14.87 -39.68
C ARG A 332 -8.41 -15.23 -41.03
N ARG A 333 -7.57 -16.28 -41.03
CA ARG A 333 -7.02 -16.93 -42.22
C ARG A 333 -8.05 -17.90 -42.80
N ALA A 334 -8.31 -17.77 -44.10
CA ALA A 334 -9.29 -18.54 -44.86
C ALA A 334 -8.95 -20.04 -44.95
N ARG A 335 -9.97 -20.91 -44.81
CA ARG A 335 -9.95 -22.27 -45.37
C ARG A 335 -10.79 -22.27 -46.65
N ARG A 336 -10.13 -22.62 -47.76
CA ARG A 336 -10.70 -22.93 -49.07
C ARG A 336 -11.40 -24.28 -49.01
N THR A 337 -12.62 -24.35 -49.56
CA THR A 337 -13.15 -25.55 -50.23
C THR A 337 -13.89 -25.09 -51.50
N ALA A 338 -13.40 -25.51 -52.66
CA ALA A 338 -14.16 -25.55 -53.92
C ALA A 338 -15.00 -26.84 -53.89
N SER A 339 -16.24 -26.91 -54.40
CA SER A 339 -16.62 -26.85 -55.82
C SER A 339 -18.15 -26.72 -55.95
N GLY A 340 -18.65 -25.93 -56.93
CA GLY A 340 -20.09 -25.85 -57.30
C GLY A 340 -20.54 -27.00 -58.23
N PRO A 341 -21.60 -26.85 -59.08
CA PRO A 341 -22.49 -25.69 -59.28
C PRO A 341 -24.00 -26.04 -59.46
N SER A 342 -24.79 -25.07 -59.94
CA SER A 342 -26.21 -25.08 -60.40
C SER A 342 -27.26 -24.76 -59.32
N GLY A 343 -28.28 -23.91 -59.52
CA GLY A 343 -28.73 -23.07 -60.63
C GLY A 343 -29.81 -22.09 -60.10
N LEU A 344 -29.93 -20.91 -60.71
CA LEU A 344 -30.95 -19.88 -60.43
C LEU A 344 -32.27 -20.19 -61.17
N PRO A 345 -33.42 -19.75 -60.62
CA PRO A 345 -34.21 -18.72 -61.32
C PRO A 345 -34.74 -17.58 -60.39
N PRO A 346 -35.37 -16.51 -60.94
CA PRO A 346 -35.37 -15.13 -60.43
C PRO A 346 -36.60 -14.75 -59.56
N PRO A 347 -36.67 -13.51 -59.00
CA PRO A 347 -37.72 -13.12 -58.06
C PRO A 347 -38.96 -12.54 -58.77
N ALA A 348 -40.13 -12.72 -58.18
CA ALA A 348 -41.35 -12.00 -58.53
C ALA A 348 -41.95 -11.33 -57.29
N SER A 349 -42.23 -10.04 -57.43
CA SER A 349 -42.81 -9.11 -56.46
C SER A 349 -44.33 -9.05 -56.53
N THR A 350 -44.97 -8.53 -55.47
CA THR A 350 -46.34 -7.96 -55.36
C THR A 350 -47.51 -8.97 -55.43
N ARG A 351 -48.65 -8.87 -54.72
CA ARG A 351 -49.37 -7.75 -54.08
C ARG A 351 -50.53 -8.31 -53.20
N THR A 352 -50.97 -7.54 -52.18
CA THR A 352 -52.34 -7.42 -51.59
C THR A 352 -53.21 -8.67 -51.36
N THR A 353 -53.55 -8.97 -50.10
CA THR A 353 -54.72 -8.45 -49.36
C THR A 353 -54.52 -8.66 -47.87
#